data_AF-A0A1G3ALV0-F1
#
_entry.id   AF-A0A1G3ALV0-F1
#
_cell.length_a   1.000
_cell.length_b   1.000
_cell.length_c   1.000
_cell.angle_alpha   90.00
_cell.angle_beta   90.00
_cell.angle_gamma   90.00
#
_symmetry.space_group_name_H-M   'P 1'
#
loop_
_entity.id
_entity.type
_entity.pdbx_description
1 polymer ?
#
loop_
_entity_poly.entity_id
_entity_poly.type
_entity_poly.pdbx_seq_one_letter_code
_entity_poly.pdbx_strand_id
1 'polypeptide(L)'
;MEMALNPQLLYVDDDAPNDPGPGDPNISDPNENGSAEHPFDSIQKAIDYALDTEKIAVLPGRYTGKGNRDIDFSGKILTIRSEAGPATCVIDCQGLGRGFNFHSGEGRDYVLEGFTIINGKGDNGGAISCMNNSSPTIRNCIFSNNSALGLGGAVSNSDSVAALINCTFHANTDMFGGGAVCNFSEGMIITNCILRDNEPGEIYSFGSIDVTYSNISGGFEGEGNIDADPLFADTDNGDYHLKSQTGRWDPAGGNWINDDLTSPCVDAGDPNSQVGEEPEPNGGRINMGAYGGTAEASKSI
;
A
#
# COMPACT_ATOMS: atom_id res chain seq x y z
N MET A 1 -38.90 1.45 11.04
CA MET A 1 -38.27 2.56 10.30
C MET A 1 -36.82 2.52 10.74
N GLU A 2 -36.03 1.74 10.01
CA GLU A 2 -34.60 1.58 10.24
C GLU A 2 -33.97 2.90 9.81
N MET A 3 -33.48 3.69 10.77
CA MET A 3 -32.63 4.83 10.43
C MET A 3 -31.37 4.22 9.82
N ALA A 4 -31.17 4.41 8.52
CA ALA A 4 -29.86 4.22 7.92
C ALA A 4 -28.90 5.14 8.69
N LEU A 5 -28.09 4.56 9.58
CA LEU A 5 -26.97 5.26 10.18
C LEU A 5 -26.07 5.68 9.00
N ASN A 6 -25.76 6.97 8.94
CA ASN A 6 -24.76 7.47 8.00
C ASN A 6 -23.47 6.65 8.24
N PRO A 7 -22.78 6.14 7.21
CA PRO A 7 -21.57 5.37 7.43
C PRO A 7 -20.58 6.22 8.23
N GLN A 8 -20.21 5.75 9.41
CA GLN A 8 -19.34 6.48 10.32
C GLN A 8 -17.90 6.34 9.81
N LEU A 9 -17.16 7.45 9.79
CA LEU A 9 -15.73 7.42 9.59
C LEU A 9 -15.09 7.09 10.94
N LEU A 10 -14.38 5.97 11.02
CA LEU A 10 -13.62 5.56 12.20
C LEU A 10 -12.17 6.01 12.07
N TYR A 11 -11.54 6.32 13.20
CA TYR A 11 -10.16 6.77 13.28
C TYR A 11 -9.29 5.77 14.05
N VAL A 12 -8.06 5.59 13.56
CA VAL A 12 -7.00 4.82 14.22
C VAL A 12 -5.79 5.73 14.42
N ASP A 13 -5.31 5.80 15.65
CA ASP A 13 -4.17 6.64 16.06
C ASP A 13 -3.58 6.08 17.36
N ASP A 14 -2.48 5.33 17.23
CA ASP A 14 -1.73 4.73 18.34
C ASP A 14 -0.86 5.77 19.06
N ASP A 15 -0.84 7.03 18.60
CA ASP A 15 -0.05 8.12 19.19
C ASP A 15 -0.95 9.30 19.63
N ALA A 16 -2.26 9.04 19.81
CA ALA A 16 -3.24 10.07 20.12
C ALA A 16 -2.90 10.81 21.44
N PRO A 17 -3.15 12.13 21.56
CA PRO A 17 -2.79 12.89 22.77
C PRO A 17 -3.40 12.40 24.09
N ASN A 18 -4.49 11.64 24.02
CA ASN A 18 -5.18 11.07 25.18
C ASN A 18 -4.83 9.59 25.41
N ASP A 19 -3.98 9.00 24.58
CA ASP A 19 -3.54 7.62 24.71
C ASP A 19 -2.66 7.45 25.97
N PRO A 20 -3.04 6.56 26.92
CA PRO A 20 -2.24 6.28 28.10
C PRO A 20 -0.91 5.53 27.80
N GLY A 21 -0.71 4.98 26.61
CA GLY A 21 0.56 4.39 26.17
C GLY A 21 0.86 4.60 24.68
N PRO A 22 1.23 5.82 24.26
CA PRO A 22 1.53 6.14 22.87
C PRO A 22 2.56 5.19 22.24
N GLY A 23 2.21 4.61 21.11
CA GLY A 23 2.97 3.63 20.33
C GLY A 23 2.96 2.22 20.91
N ASP A 24 2.19 1.97 21.97
CA ASP A 24 1.96 0.63 22.55
C ASP A 24 0.48 0.25 22.46
N PRO A 25 0.07 -0.53 21.44
CA PRO A 25 -1.33 -0.89 21.23
C PRO A 25 -1.89 -1.84 22.31
N ASN A 26 -1.10 -2.19 23.33
CA ASN A 26 -1.57 -2.97 24.49
C ASN A 26 -2.01 -2.09 25.67
N ILE A 27 -1.78 -0.77 25.61
CA ILE A 27 -2.13 0.18 26.67
C ILE A 27 -3.16 1.16 26.11
N SER A 28 -4.38 0.68 25.86
CA SER A 28 -5.42 1.47 25.19
C SER A 28 -6.07 2.57 26.02
N ASP A 29 -6.55 3.62 25.34
CA ASP A 29 -7.51 4.58 25.90
C ASP A 29 -8.79 3.83 26.34
N PRO A 30 -9.16 3.85 27.63
CA PRO A 30 -10.38 3.18 28.09
C PRO A 30 -11.69 3.73 27.51
N ASN A 31 -11.64 4.87 26.81
CA ASN A 31 -12.80 5.51 26.17
C ASN A 31 -12.79 5.40 24.63
N GLU A 32 -11.83 4.69 24.05
CA GLU A 32 -11.75 4.47 22.61
C GLU A 32 -13.10 4.04 22.01
N ASN A 33 -13.48 4.71 20.93
CA ASN A 33 -14.72 4.43 20.22
C ASN A 33 -14.63 4.69 18.71
N GLY A 34 -13.42 4.93 18.22
CA GLY A 34 -13.13 5.21 16.82
C GLY A 34 -13.54 6.62 16.38
N SER A 35 -13.95 7.51 17.28
CA SER A 35 -14.11 8.94 16.95
C SER A 35 -12.75 9.62 16.84
N ALA A 36 -12.72 10.83 16.27
CA ALA A 36 -11.48 11.63 16.22
C ALA A 36 -10.97 12.06 17.62
N GLU A 37 -11.85 12.09 18.64
CA GLU A 37 -11.46 12.42 20.03
C GLU A 37 -10.93 11.21 20.79
N HIS A 38 -11.43 10.01 20.44
CA HIS A 38 -11.11 8.73 21.05
C HIS A 38 -10.89 7.66 19.96
N PRO A 39 -9.82 7.79 19.15
CA PRO A 39 -9.50 6.85 18.10
C PRO A 39 -9.16 5.47 18.69
N PHE A 40 -9.14 4.44 17.84
CA PHE A 40 -8.62 3.13 18.24
C PHE A 40 -7.09 3.09 18.11
N ASP A 41 -6.40 2.39 19.00
CA ASP A 41 -4.92 2.30 18.92
C ASP A 41 -4.43 1.23 17.93
N SER A 42 -5.33 0.38 17.43
CA SER A 42 -4.96 -0.63 16.42
C SER A 42 -5.99 -0.79 15.32
N ILE A 43 -5.46 -1.13 14.14
CA ILE A 43 -6.24 -1.26 12.90
C ILE A 43 -7.24 -2.41 13.04
N GLN A 44 -6.83 -3.57 13.56
CA GLN A 44 -7.73 -4.71 13.74
C GLN A 44 -8.91 -4.37 14.66
N LYS A 45 -8.68 -3.59 15.71
CA LYS A 45 -9.74 -3.20 16.65
C LYS A 45 -10.79 -2.31 15.99
N ALA A 46 -10.35 -1.39 15.13
CA ALA A 46 -11.26 -0.60 14.31
C ALA A 46 -12.07 -1.49 13.35
N ILE A 47 -11.45 -2.49 12.70
CA ILE A 47 -12.15 -3.46 11.85
C ILE A 47 -13.17 -4.26 12.67
N ASP A 48 -12.80 -4.75 13.85
CA ASP A 48 -13.67 -5.55 14.72
C ASP A 48 -14.92 -4.75 15.11
N TYR A 49 -14.77 -3.44 15.36
CA TYR A 49 -15.86 -2.52 15.67
C TYR A 49 -16.72 -2.15 14.46
N ALA A 50 -16.09 -1.96 13.30
CA ALA A 50 -16.73 -1.41 12.11
C ALA A 50 -17.93 -2.22 11.61
N LEU A 51 -18.87 -1.54 10.98
CA LEU A 51 -19.93 -2.13 10.18
C LEU A 51 -19.52 -2.19 8.70
N ASP A 52 -20.23 -3.02 7.92
CA ASP A 52 -20.03 -3.07 6.47
C ASP A 52 -20.21 -1.68 5.84
N THR A 53 -19.38 -1.39 4.84
CA THR A 53 -19.31 -0.16 4.04
C THR A 53 -18.76 1.08 4.77
N GLU A 54 -18.30 0.93 6.01
CA GLU A 54 -17.61 2.00 6.72
C GLU A 54 -16.19 2.24 6.20
N LYS A 55 -15.66 3.41 6.57
CA LYS A 55 -14.30 3.83 6.24
C LYS A 55 -13.50 3.94 7.52
N ILE A 56 -12.26 3.48 7.48
CA ILE A 56 -11.29 3.62 8.56
C ILE A 56 -10.17 4.53 8.05
N ALA A 57 -10.01 5.69 8.68
CA ALA A 57 -8.88 6.58 8.48
C ALA A 57 -7.81 6.28 9.53
N VAL A 58 -6.60 5.95 9.06
CA VAL A 58 -5.44 5.71 9.91
C VAL A 58 -4.56 6.96 9.86
N LEU A 59 -4.36 7.59 11.01
CA LEU A 59 -3.58 8.83 11.14
C LEU A 59 -2.07 8.55 10.92
N PRO A 60 -1.24 9.60 10.73
CA PRO A 60 0.21 9.44 10.67
C PRO A 60 0.74 8.71 11.91
N GLY A 61 1.62 7.73 11.71
CA GLY A 61 2.15 6.92 12.80
C GLY A 61 2.91 5.70 12.33
N ARG A 62 3.63 5.07 13.27
CA ARG A 62 4.28 3.77 13.06
C ARG A 62 3.56 2.71 13.89
N TYR A 63 2.71 1.96 13.22
CA TYR A 63 1.88 0.92 13.82
C TYR A 63 2.66 -0.38 13.96
N THR A 64 2.85 -0.82 15.20
CA THR A 64 3.54 -2.08 15.54
C THR A 64 2.69 -2.92 16.49
N GLY A 65 3.14 -4.10 16.91
CA GLY A 65 2.47 -4.82 17.99
C GLY A 65 1.17 -5.52 17.59
N LYS A 66 0.37 -5.91 18.58
CA LYS A 66 -0.83 -6.73 18.40
C LYS A 66 -1.93 -5.88 17.74
N GLY A 67 -2.64 -6.43 16.75
CA GLY A 67 -3.72 -5.73 16.05
C GLY A 67 -3.26 -4.83 14.90
N ASN A 68 -1.94 -4.65 14.73
CA ASN A 68 -1.31 -3.90 13.63
C ASN A 68 -0.45 -4.79 12.73
N ARG A 69 -0.60 -6.11 12.84
CA ARG A 69 -0.07 -7.12 11.92
C ARG A 69 -1.04 -8.29 11.87
N ASP A 70 -0.91 -9.09 10.83
CA ASP A 70 -1.83 -10.16 10.47
C ASP A 70 -3.29 -9.66 10.40
N ILE A 71 -3.46 -8.41 9.95
CA ILE A 71 -4.75 -7.70 9.95
C ILE A 71 -5.71 -8.39 8.99
N ASP A 72 -6.90 -8.72 9.46
CA ASP A 72 -7.94 -9.44 8.73
C ASP A 72 -9.19 -8.55 8.62
N PHE A 73 -9.64 -8.31 7.38
CA PHE A 73 -10.88 -7.58 7.09
C PHE A 73 -12.12 -8.30 7.63
N SER A 74 -12.00 -9.58 8.02
CA SER A 74 -13.07 -10.40 8.62
C SER A 74 -14.31 -10.52 7.73
N GLY A 75 -14.13 -10.43 6.41
CA GLY A 75 -15.23 -10.41 5.44
C GLY A 75 -16.12 -9.16 5.51
N LYS A 76 -15.65 -8.07 6.14
CA LYS A 76 -16.34 -6.78 6.17
C LYS A 76 -15.92 -5.90 5.00
N ILE A 77 -16.89 -5.39 4.25
CA ILE A 77 -16.63 -4.51 3.10
C ILE A 77 -16.15 -3.16 3.63
N LEU A 78 -14.84 -2.91 3.68
CA LEU A 78 -14.27 -1.70 4.28
C LEU A 78 -13.32 -0.99 3.30
N THR A 79 -13.23 0.33 3.46
CA THR A 79 -12.08 1.10 2.95
C THR A 79 -11.20 1.50 4.10
N ILE A 80 -9.99 0.95 4.17
CA ILE A 80 -8.97 1.29 5.15
C ILE A 80 -7.93 2.12 4.43
N ARG A 81 -7.75 3.36 4.88
CA ARG A 81 -6.84 4.31 4.23
C ARG A 81 -5.94 5.01 5.24
N SER A 82 -4.69 5.23 4.88
CA SER A 82 -3.90 6.28 5.53
C SER A 82 -4.50 7.64 5.20
N GLU A 83 -4.58 8.53 6.19
CA GLU A 83 -5.05 9.89 5.98
C GLU A 83 -4.04 10.77 5.22
N ALA A 84 -2.75 10.63 5.55
CA ALA A 84 -1.66 11.45 5.01
C ALA A 84 -0.76 10.70 4.01
N GLY A 85 -1.18 9.51 3.59
CA GLY A 85 -0.48 8.74 2.56
C GLY A 85 0.69 7.90 3.09
N PRO A 86 1.38 7.19 2.17
CA PRO A 86 2.29 6.12 2.55
C PRO A 86 3.58 6.62 3.19
N ALA A 87 3.97 7.88 2.98
CA ALA A 87 5.18 8.46 3.57
C ALA A 87 5.14 8.52 5.11
N THR A 88 3.95 8.66 5.70
CA THR A 88 3.80 8.95 7.14
C THR A 88 3.06 7.87 7.92
N CYS A 89 2.46 6.89 7.24
CA CYS A 89 1.71 5.82 7.88
C CYS A 89 2.36 4.46 7.59
N VAL A 90 3.11 3.98 8.57
CA VAL A 90 3.93 2.78 8.44
C VAL A 90 3.35 1.65 9.28
N ILE A 91 3.08 0.52 8.65
CA ILE A 91 2.76 -0.75 9.31
C ILE A 91 4.05 -1.57 9.36
N ASP A 92 4.65 -1.64 10.53
CA ASP A 92 5.88 -2.40 10.77
C ASP A 92 5.54 -3.74 11.42
N CYS A 93 5.67 -4.81 10.64
CA CYS A 93 5.32 -6.16 11.06
C CYS A 93 6.39 -6.78 11.98
N GLN A 94 7.54 -6.11 12.18
CA GLN A 94 8.62 -6.50 13.11
C GLN A 94 9.21 -7.90 12.84
N GLY A 95 9.01 -8.47 11.65
CA GLY A 95 9.39 -9.83 11.31
C GLY A 95 8.55 -10.92 12.00
N LEU A 96 7.37 -10.58 12.54
CA LEU A 96 6.54 -11.44 13.38
C LEU A 96 5.23 -11.92 12.74
N GLY A 97 5.03 -11.65 11.45
CA GLY A 97 3.80 -11.95 10.73
C GLY A 97 3.75 -11.15 9.43
N ARG A 98 2.59 -11.07 8.79
CA ARG A 98 2.40 -10.20 7.61
C ARG A 98 1.62 -8.94 7.97
N GLY A 99 1.45 -8.02 7.03
CA GLY A 99 0.64 -6.82 7.23
C GLY A 99 -0.84 -7.15 7.22
N PHE A 100 -1.34 -7.68 6.09
CA PHE A 100 -2.74 -8.01 5.90
C PHE A 100 -2.96 -9.44 5.38
N ASN A 101 -4.09 -10.02 5.78
CA ASN A 101 -4.61 -11.25 5.23
C ASN A 101 -5.99 -11.00 4.59
N PHE A 102 -6.15 -11.39 3.34
CA PHE A 102 -7.45 -11.43 2.65
C PHE A 102 -7.78 -12.91 2.40
N HIS A 103 -8.67 -13.47 3.21
CA HIS A 103 -8.97 -14.92 3.20
C HIS A 103 -10.42 -15.26 3.48
N SER A 104 -11.31 -14.28 3.49
CA SER A 104 -12.72 -14.43 3.82
C SER A 104 -13.63 -14.21 2.61
N GLY A 105 -13.07 -14.21 1.39
CA GLY A 105 -13.80 -13.96 0.15
C GLY A 105 -14.01 -12.47 -0.10
N GLU A 106 -13.03 -11.65 0.30
CA GLU A 106 -13.05 -10.21 0.13
C GLU A 106 -13.17 -9.85 -1.36
N GLY A 107 -14.05 -8.92 -1.72
CA GLY A 107 -14.24 -8.44 -3.10
C GLY A 107 -13.42 -7.21 -3.43
N ARG A 108 -13.65 -6.63 -4.61
CA ARG A 108 -12.94 -5.40 -5.07
C ARG A 108 -13.23 -4.15 -4.25
N ASP A 109 -14.36 -4.14 -3.55
CA ASP A 109 -14.78 -3.03 -2.68
C ASP A 109 -14.07 -3.05 -1.32
N TYR A 110 -13.18 -4.03 -1.08
CA TYR A 110 -12.31 -4.12 0.09
C TYR A 110 -11.01 -3.42 -0.27
N VAL A 111 -10.86 -2.19 0.22
CA VAL A 111 -9.82 -1.27 -0.23
C VAL A 111 -8.79 -1.06 0.87
N LEU A 112 -7.52 -1.30 0.52
CA LEU A 112 -6.35 -0.90 1.29
C LEU A 112 -5.62 0.22 0.54
N GLU A 113 -5.46 1.39 1.17
CA GLU A 113 -4.95 2.58 0.49
C GLU A 113 -3.92 3.37 1.30
N GLY A 114 -2.80 3.72 0.67
CA GLY A 114 -1.90 4.75 1.20
C GLY A 114 -0.97 4.30 2.33
N PHE A 115 -0.62 3.02 2.45
CA PHE A 115 0.24 2.53 3.55
C PHE A 115 1.65 2.17 3.07
N THR A 116 2.64 2.39 3.94
CA THR A 116 3.93 1.70 3.85
C THR A 116 3.91 0.46 4.74
N ILE A 117 4.10 -0.72 4.16
CA ILE A 117 4.15 -2.01 4.89
C ILE A 117 5.57 -2.57 4.80
N ILE A 118 6.16 -2.81 5.97
CA ILE A 118 7.57 -3.21 6.08
C ILE A 118 7.80 -4.33 7.09
N ASN A 119 8.96 -4.98 6.94
CA ASN A 119 9.43 -6.06 7.81
C ASN A 119 8.41 -7.18 7.96
N GLY A 120 7.56 -7.38 6.96
CA GLY A 120 6.67 -8.53 6.85
C GLY A 120 7.47 -9.82 6.75
N LYS A 121 6.99 -10.87 7.43
CA LYS A 121 7.58 -12.21 7.42
C LYS A 121 6.50 -13.29 7.47
N GLY A 122 5.78 -13.43 6.35
CA GLY A 122 4.76 -14.46 6.14
C GLY A 122 5.33 -15.74 5.53
N ASP A 123 4.58 -16.85 5.65
CA ASP A 123 4.90 -18.08 4.91
C ASP A 123 4.78 -17.87 3.39
N ASN A 124 3.70 -17.27 2.91
CA ASN A 124 3.58 -16.77 1.53
C ASN A 124 3.03 -15.35 1.61
N GLY A 125 3.57 -14.44 0.80
CA GLY A 125 3.23 -13.03 0.92
C GLY A 125 3.79 -12.44 2.20
N GLY A 126 5.00 -11.89 2.15
CA GLY A 126 5.64 -11.31 3.34
C GLY A 126 4.81 -10.20 3.98
N ALA A 127 4.17 -9.37 3.15
CA ALA A 127 3.29 -8.27 3.56
C ALA A 127 1.80 -8.61 3.42
N ILE A 128 1.39 -9.23 2.32
CA ILE A 128 -0.02 -9.51 2.02
C ILE A 128 -0.19 -10.92 1.48
N SER A 129 -1.17 -11.62 2.03
CA SER A 129 -1.66 -12.88 1.47
C SER A 129 -3.11 -12.73 1.01
N CYS A 130 -3.39 -13.09 -0.24
CA CYS A 130 -4.74 -13.18 -0.82
C CYS A 130 -5.06 -14.65 -1.11
N MET A 131 -6.12 -15.15 -0.51
CA MET A 131 -6.59 -16.54 -0.65
C MET A 131 -8.12 -16.67 -0.57
N ASN A 132 -8.66 -17.86 -0.86
CA ASN A 132 -10.09 -18.19 -0.71
C ASN A 132 -11.03 -17.26 -1.51
N ASN A 133 -10.81 -17.14 -2.82
CA ASN A 133 -11.61 -16.33 -3.73
C ASN A 133 -11.64 -14.83 -3.39
N SER A 134 -10.55 -14.31 -2.82
CA SER A 134 -10.43 -12.90 -2.47
C SER A 134 -9.95 -12.08 -3.66
N SER A 135 -10.46 -10.87 -3.84
CA SER A 135 -10.18 -9.96 -4.94
C SER A 135 -10.03 -8.52 -4.45
N PRO A 136 -9.21 -8.24 -3.43
CA PRO A 136 -9.10 -6.92 -2.83
C PRO A 136 -8.49 -5.90 -3.80
N THR A 137 -8.79 -4.62 -3.56
CA THR A 137 -8.11 -3.50 -4.23
C THR A 137 -7.06 -2.92 -3.29
N ILE A 138 -5.80 -3.00 -3.69
CA ILE A 138 -4.66 -2.47 -2.94
C ILE A 138 -4.04 -1.36 -3.77
N ARG A 139 -4.03 -0.13 -3.25
CA ARG A 139 -3.58 1.02 -4.02
C ARG A 139 -2.76 2.03 -3.24
N ASN A 140 -1.89 2.77 -3.93
CA ASN A 140 -1.07 3.82 -3.33
C ASN A 140 -0.24 3.32 -2.13
N CYS A 141 0.16 2.04 -2.15
CA CYS A 141 0.90 1.41 -1.06
C CYS A 141 2.37 1.21 -1.43
N ILE A 142 3.22 1.21 -0.41
CA ILE A 142 4.65 0.90 -0.51
C ILE A 142 4.90 -0.41 0.23
N PHE A 143 5.52 -1.36 -0.44
CA PHE A 143 5.98 -2.62 0.14
C PHE A 143 7.49 -2.62 0.13
N SER A 144 8.09 -2.50 1.31
CA SER A 144 9.54 -2.40 1.44
C SER A 144 10.10 -3.37 2.47
N ASN A 145 11.19 -4.06 2.13
CA ASN A 145 11.88 -4.96 3.06
C ASN A 145 10.97 -6.05 3.67
N ASN A 146 9.99 -6.53 2.90
CA ASN A 146 9.19 -7.68 3.30
C ASN A 146 9.86 -8.96 2.82
N SER A 147 9.66 -10.04 3.58
CA SER A 147 10.22 -11.34 3.28
C SER A 147 9.17 -12.43 3.36
N ALA A 148 9.22 -13.40 2.46
CA ALA A 148 8.43 -14.63 2.58
C ALA A 148 9.36 -15.83 2.80
N LEU A 149 8.96 -16.74 3.70
CA LEU A 149 9.64 -18.03 3.81
C LEU A 149 9.39 -18.89 2.58
N GLY A 150 8.21 -18.78 1.96
CA GLY A 150 7.75 -19.44 0.74
C GLY A 150 7.93 -18.54 -0.47
N LEU A 151 6.82 -18.18 -1.12
CA LEU A 151 6.81 -17.41 -2.37
C LEU A 151 6.07 -16.07 -2.21
N GLY A 152 6.51 -15.07 -2.99
CA GLY A 152 5.93 -13.72 -2.96
C GLY A 152 6.46 -12.92 -1.78
N GLY A 153 7.65 -12.35 -1.93
CA GLY A 153 8.36 -11.63 -0.87
C GLY A 153 7.53 -10.52 -0.22
N ALA A 154 6.65 -9.87 -0.99
CA ALA A 154 5.64 -8.95 -0.48
C ALA A 154 4.22 -9.52 -0.59
N VAL A 155 3.79 -9.86 -1.79
CA VAL A 155 2.38 -10.23 -2.07
C VAL A 155 2.32 -11.64 -2.63
N SER A 156 1.42 -12.46 -2.08
CA SER A 156 1.04 -13.75 -2.66
C SER A 156 -0.44 -13.77 -2.98
N ASN A 157 -0.79 -14.12 -4.22
CA ASN A 157 -2.16 -14.22 -4.71
C ASN A 157 -2.47 -15.68 -5.12
N SER A 158 -3.33 -16.36 -4.36
CA SER A 158 -3.66 -17.79 -4.55
C SER A 158 -5.17 -18.00 -4.57
N ASP A 159 -5.72 -18.65 -5.59
CA ASP A 159 -7.19 -18.76 -5.77
C ASP A 159 -7.92 -17.41 -5.58
N SER A 160 -7.37 -16.33 -6.13
CA SER A 160 -7.75 -14.94 -5.84
C SER A 160 -7.50 -14.03 -7.05
N VAL A 161 -8.09 -12.82 -7.06
CA VAL A 161 -7.93 -11.82 -8.14
C VAL A 161 -7.61 -10.44 -7.55
N ALA A 162 -6.47 -10.33 -6.87
CA ALA A 162 -6.02 -9.06 -6.31
C ALA A 162 -5.70 -8.02 -7.41
N ALA A 163 -6.03 -6.76 -7.13
CA ALA A 163 -5.64 -5.61 -7.95
C ALA A 163 -4.62 -4.75 -7.21
N LEU A 164 -3.44 -4.59 -7.79
CA LEU A 164 -2.38 -3.70 -7.33
C LEU A 164 -2.35 -2.47 -8.25
N ILE A 165 -2.63 -1.29 -7.70
CA ILE A 165 -2.77 -0.07 -8.48
C ILE A 165 -1.92 1.02 -7.86
N ASN A 166 -1.02 1.65 -8.63
CA ASN A 166 -0.19 2.73 -8.10
C ASN A 166 0.57 2.29 -6.85
N CYS A 167 1.20 1.10 -6.86
CA CYS A 167 1.97 0.59 -5.72
C CYS A 167 3.47 0.60 -6.03
N THR A 168 4.30 0.70 -4.99
CA THR A 168 5.76 0.59 -5.09
C THR A 168 6.25 -0.63 -4.32
N PHE A 169 7.05 -1.48 -4.95
CA PHE A 169 7.68 -2.66 -4.35
C PHE A 169 9.20 -2.50 -4.41
N HIS A 170 9.85 -2.54 -3.24
CA HIS A 170 11.30 -2.38 -3.13
C HIS A 170 11.93 -3.31 -2.10
N ALA A 171 13.08 -3.92 -2.42
CA ALA A 171 13.86 -4.73 -1.47
C ALA A 171 13.06 -5.86 -0.78
N ASN A 172 12.01 -6.37 -1.44
CA ASN A 172 11.27 -7.52 -0.94
C ASN A 172 11.96 -8.81 -1.39
N THR A 173 11.97 -9.80 -0.53
CA THR A 173 12.76 -11.03 -0.71
C THR A 173 11.92 -12.27 -0.51
N ASP A 174 12.18 -13.33 -1.27
CA ASP A 174 11.73 -14.67 -0.90
C ASP A 174 12.83 -15.71 -1.03
N MET A 175 12.63 -16.85 -0.38
CA MET A 175 13.65 -17.91 -0.30
C MET A 175 13.58 -18.93 -1.44
N PHE A 176 12.54 -18.87 -2.30
CA PHE A 176 12.20 -19.97 -3.20
C PHE A 176 12.04 -19.60 -4.68
N GLY A 177 12.21 -18.34 -5.09
CA GLY A 177 12.16 -17.97 -6.51
C GLY A 177 10.93 -17.17 -6.95
N GLY A 178 10.04 -16.75 -6.03
CA GLY A 178 8.70 -16.23 -6.33
C GLY A 178 8.59 -14.72 -6.53
N GLY A 179 9.71 -14.01 -6.46
CA GLY A 179 9.79 -12.56 -6.60
C GLY A 179 9.04 -11.76 -5.54
N ALA A 180 8.97 -10.43 -5.66
CA ALA A 180 8.17 -9.61 -4.75
C ALA A 180 6.68 -9.95 -4.80
N VAL A 181 6.17 -10.20 -6.01
CA VAL A 181 4.77 -10.52 -6.26
C VAL A 181 4.66 -11.91 -6.86
N CYS A 182 3.96 -12.80 -6.17
CA CYS A 182 3.71 -14.16 -6.65
C CYS A 182 2.22 -14.40 -6.94
N ASN A 183 1.92 -14.96 -8.11
CA ASN A 183 0.55 -15.29 -8.54
C ASN A 183 0.40 -16.78 -8.88
N PHE A 184 -0.44 -17.48 -8.13
CA PHE A 184 -0.86 -18.87 -8.37
C PHE A 184 -2.31 -18.98 -8.85
N SER A 185 -2.91 -17.86 -9.25
CA SER A 185 -4.33 -17.77 -9.57
C SER A 185 -4.56 -17.43 -11.03
N GLU A 186 -5.79 -17.67 -11.49
CA GLU A 186 -6.24 -17.31 -12.83
C GLU A 186 -6.64 -15.82 -12.97
N GLY A 187 -5.99 -14.94 -12.20
CA GLY A 187 -6.19 -13.50 -12.30
C GLY A 187 -5.37 -12.73 -11.28
N MET A 188 -4.68 -11.70 -11.75
CA MET A 188 -4.09 -10.65 -10.94
C MET A 188 -3.92 -9.43 -11.86
N ILE A 189 -4.18 -8.23 -11.34
CA ILE A 189 -4.03 -6.99 -12.10
C ILE A 189 -2.95 -6.16 -11.43
N ILE A 190 -1.99 -5.68 -12.21
CA ILE A 190 -0.92 -4.78 -11.77
C ILE A 190 -0.88 -3.60 -12.74
N THR A 191 -1.26 -2.42 -12.26
CA THR A 191 -1.31 -1.20 -13.10
C THR A 191 -0.65 -0.03 -12.40
N ASN A 192 0.09 0.80 -13.14
CA ASN A 192 0.77 1.98 -12.60
C ASN A 192 1.75 1.66 -11.46
N CYS A 193 2.25 0.44 -11.36
CA CYS A 193 3.11 0.04 -10.26
C CYS A 193 4.59 0.23 -10.60
N ILE A 194 5.42 0.36 -9.57
CA ILE A 194 6.87 0.30 -9.70
C ILE A 194 7.36 -0.91 -8.90
N LEU A 195 8.06 -1.83 -9.57
CA LEU A 195 8.67 -3.00 -8.95
C LEU A 195 10.17 -2.97 -9.24
N ARG A 196 10.97 -2.75 -8.19
CA ARG A 196 12.42 -2.58 -8.29
C ARG A 196 13.17 -3.20 -7.13
N ASP A 197 14.36 -3.69 -7.42
CA ASP A 197 15.33 -4.20 -6.44
C ASP A 197 14.72 -5.28 -5.53
N ASN A 198 13.83 -6.11 -6.08
CA ASN A 198 13.28 -7.25 -5.35
C ASN A 198 14.03 -8.53 -5.73
N GLU A 199 14.21 -9.42 -4.76
CA GLU A 199 14.96 -10.67 -4.96
C GLU A 199 14.06 -11.89 -4.74
N PRO A 200 14.19 -12.95 -5.58
CA PRO A 200 15.11 -13.06 -6.72
C PRO A 200 14.60 -12.40 -8.02
N GLY A 201 13.44 -11.75 -7.98
CA GLY A 201 12.88 -11.02 -9.12
C GLY A 201 11.64 -10.22 -8.72
N GLU A 202 11.02 -9.58 -9.70
CA GLU A 202 9.90 -8.67 -9.45
C GLU A 202 8.56 -9.40 -9.36
N ILE A 203 8.28 -10.24 -10.36
CA ILE A 203 6.99 -10.94 -10.52
C ILE A 203 7.25 -12.39 -10.88
N TYR A 204 6.56 -13.31 -10.20
CA TYR A 204 6.50 -14.72 -10.56
C TYR A 204 5.04 -15.15 -10.68
N SER A 205 4.62 -15.58 -11.87
CA SER A 205 3.22 -15.96 -12.13
C SER A 205 3.15 -17.35 -12.77
N PHE A 206 2.28 -18.20 -12.22
CA PHE A 206 1.88 -19.49 -12.80
C PHE A 206 0.50 -19.47 -13.45
N GLY A 207 -0.27 -18.40 -13.26
CA GLY A 207 -1.58 -18.22 -13.86
C GLY A 207 -1.71 -16.91 -14.62
N SER A 208 -2.94 -16.58 -15.01
CA SER A 208 -3.23 -15.33 -15.73
C SER A 208 -2.89 -14.10 -14.88
N ILE A 209 -2.14 -13.18 -15.48
CA ILE A 209 -1.78 -11.88 -14.90
C ILE A 209 -1.84 -10.82 -15.99
N ASP A 210 -2.39 -9.66 -15.65
CA ASP A 210 -2.42 -8.47 -16.51
C ASP A 210 -1.55 -7.39 -15.87
N VAL A 211 -0.44 -7.05 -16.51
CA VAL A 211 0.51 -6.04 -16.02
C VAL A 211 0.60 -4.95 -17.07
N THR A 212 0.16 -3.74 -16.73
CA THR A 212 0.14 -2.63 -17.67
C THR A 212 0.64 -1.34 -17.03
N TYR A 213 1.16 -0.44 -17.85
CA TYR A 213 1.60 0.89 -17.45
C TYR A 213 2.45 0.90 -16.17
N SER A 214 3.32 -0.09 -16.01
CA SER A 214 4.11 -0.29 -14.81
C SER A 214 5.61 -0.27 -15.14
N ASN A 215 6.45 0.04 -14.15
CA ASN A 215 7.90 0.01 -14.29
C ASN A 215 8.47 -1.21 -13.56
N ILE A 216 8.93 -2.23 -14.31
CA ILE A 216 9.34 -3.52 -13.75
C ILE A 216 10.80 -3.81 -14.09
N SER A 217 11.61 -4.13 -13.08
CA SER A 217 13.03 -4.42 -13.24
C SER A 217 13.24 -5.69 -14.06
N GLY A 218 14.05 -5.61 -15.11
CA GLY A 218 14.21 -6.72 -16.07
C GLY A 218 13.08 -6.85 -17.08
N GLY A 219 12.10 -5.94 -17.03
CA GLY A 219 10.96 -5.87 -17.93
C GLY A 219 9.85 -6.88 -17.63
N PHE A 220 8.65 -6.56 -18.12
CA PHE A 220 7.51 -7.47 -18.12
C PHE A 220 6.60 -7.16 -19.31
N GLU A 221 6.12 -8.17 -20.02
CA GLU A 221 5.24 -7.97 -21.18
C GLU A 221 3.93 -7.31 -20.76
N GLY A 222 3.49 -6.30 -21.51
CA GLY A 222 2.24 -5.61 -21.27
C GLY A 222 2.23 -4.20 -21.86
N GLU A 223 1.03 -3.66 -22.07
CA GLU A 223 0.85 -2.33 -22.63
C GLU A 223 1.43 -1.26 -21.70
N GLY A 224 2.24 -0.34 -22.24
CA GLY A 224 2.76 0.80 -21.49
C GLY A 224 3.80 0.47 -20.41
N ASN A 225 4.17 -0.81 -20.24
CA ASN A 225 5.22 -1.18 -19.30
C ASN A 225 6.57 -0.65 -19.75
N ILE A 226 7.38 -0.25 -18.78
CA ILE A 226 8.75 0.23 -18.97
C ILE A 226 9.71 -0.53 -18.06
N ASP A 227 10.99 -0.46 -18.40
CA ASP A 227 12.11 -0.94 -17.57
C ASP A 227 13.15 0.17 -17.52
N ALA A 228 13.01 1.07 -16.55
CA ALA A 228 13.91 2.19 -16.35
C ALA A 228 14.15 2.46 -14.87
N ASP A 229 15.30 3.03 -14.51
CA ASP A 229 15.54 3.49 -13.15
C ASP A 229 14.43 4.50 -12.76
N PRO A 230 13.63 4.24 -11.70
CA PRO A 230 12.57 5.15 -11.28
C PRO A 230 13.09 6.46 -10.70
N LEU A 231 14.40 6.58 -10.44
CA LEU A 231 15.01 7.79 -9.85
C LEU A 231 14.28 8.20 -8.56
N PHE A 232 14.17 7.27 -7.61
CA PHE A 232 13.65 7.60 -6.27
C PHE A 232 14.54 8.62 -5.56
N ALA A 233 13.94 9.39 -4.66
CA ALA A 233 14.61 10.37 -3.83
C ALA A 233 15.73 9.77 -2.98
N ASP A 234 15.35 8.85 -2.09
CA ASP A 234 16.19 8.28 -1.05
C ASP A 234 15.57 6.98 -0.51
N THR A 235 15.88 5.86 -1.16
CA THR A 235 15.37 4.54 -0.78
C THR A 235 15.89 4.07 0.58
N ASP A 236 17.06 4.52 1.01
CA ASP A 236 17.66 4.13 2.29
C ASP A 236 16.88 4.69 3.49
N ASN A 237 16.20 5.83 3.28
CA ASN A 237 15.32 6.46 4.28
C ASN A 237 13.83 6.26 3.97
N GLY A 238 13.47 5.42 3.00
CA GLY A 238 12.09 5.11 2.64
C GLY A 238 11.36 6.21 1.86
N ASP A 239 12.09 7.18 1.28
CA ASP A 239 11.51 8.19 0.40
C ASP A 239 11.49 7.68 -1.05
N TYR A 240 10.33 7.15 -1.43
CA TYR A 240 10.05 6.65 -2.78
C TYR A 240 9.39 7.68 -3.70
N HIS A 241 9.43 8.97 -3.37
CA HIS A 241 8.98 10.00 -4.31
C HIS A 241 9.91 10.03 -5.54
N LEU A 242 9.33 10.25 -6.71
CA LEU A 242 10.06 10.29 -7.98
C LEU A 242 10.81 11.61 -8.12
N LYS A 243 12.10 11.60 -8.49
CA LYS A 243 12.83 12.84 -8.75
C LYS A 243 12.18 13.64 -9.88
N SER A 244 12.14 14.96 -9.72
CA SER A 244 11.62 15.88 -10.75
C SER A 244 12.35 17.22 -10.74
N GLN A 245 12.73 17.69 -11.93
CA GLN A 245 13.32 19.02 -12.11
C GLN A 245 12.33 20.16 -11.82
N THR A 246 11.02 19.88 -11.83
CA THR A 246 9.95 20.86 -11.59
C THR A 246 9.41 20.83 -10.17
N GLY A 247 9.73 19.77 -9.43
CA GLY A 247 9.39 19.64 -8.02
C GLY A 247 8.98 18.22 -7.66
N ARG A 248 9.74 17.62 -6.75
CA ARG A 248 9.39 16.43 -5.99
C ARG A 248 8.98 16.84 -4.57
N TRP A 249 8.00 16.16 -3.98
CA TRP A 249 7.62 16.37 -2.59
C TRP A 249 8.69 15.80 -1.64
N ASP A 250 9.09 16.58 -0.64
CA ASP A 250 9.92 16.13 0.47
C ASP A 250 9.04 16.01 1.73
N PRO A 251 8.70 14.77 2.16
CA PRO A 251 7.83 14.57 3.31
C PRO A 251 8.47 14.99 4.63
N ALA A 252 9.81 15.03 4.73
CA ALA A 252 10.49 15.46 5.96
C ALA A 252 10.45 16.99 6.13
N GLY A 253 10.60 17.72 5.02
CA GLY A 253 10.57 19.18 4.99
C GLY A 253 9.17 19.78 4.80
N GLY A 254 8.20 19.00 4.30
CA GLY A 254 6.87 19.48 3.94
C GLY A 254 6.92 20.50 2.80
N ASN A 255 7.83 20.33 1.84
CA ASN A 255 8.12 21.29 0.79
C ASN A 255 8.48 20.60 -0.54
N TRP A 256 8.53 21.39 -1.62
CA TRP A 256 8.92 20.93 -2.95
C TRP A 256 10.42 21.15 -3.19
N ILE A 257 11.11 20.11 -3.67
CA ILE A 257 12.53 20.14 -4.05
C ILE A 257 12.65 19.94 -5.56
N ASN A 258 13.44 20.78 -6.23
CA ASN A 258 13.80 20.56 -7.63
C ASN A 258 15.07 19.70 -7.69
N ASP A 259 14.97 18.54 -8.34
CA ASP A 259 16.09 17.64 -8.56
C ASP A 259 16.81 17.96 -9.88
N ASP A 260 17.96 17.33 -10.12
CA ASP A 260 18.74 17.52 -11.35
C ASP A 260 18.18 16.73 -12.55
N LEU A 261 17.34 15.74 -12.29
CA LEU A 261 16.74 14.85 -13.29
C LEU A 261 15.26 14.63 -12.99
N THR A 262 14.49 14.34 -14.04
CA THR A 262 13.09 13.90 -13.93
C THR A 262 13.02 12.40 -14.18
N SER A 263 12.34 11.70 -13.27
CA SER A 263 12.06 10.28 -13.39
C SER A 263 11.33 9.93 -14.68
N PRO A 264 11.68 8.82 -15.36
CA PRO A 264 10.90 8.30 -16.48
C PRO A 264 9.52 7.77 -16.05
N CYS A 265 9.23 7.68 -14.75
CA CYS A 265 7.94 7.27 -14.20
C CYS A 265 6.97 8.45 -14.00
N VAL A 266 7.43 9.69 -14.17
CA VAL A 266 6.56 10.88 -14.19
C VAL A 266 5.78 10.91 -15.50
N ASP A 267 4.46 11.16 -15.44
CA ASP A 267 3.52 11.14 -16.56
C ASP A 267 3.50 9.83 -17.38
N ALA A 268 3.84 8.71 -16.75
CA ALA A 268 4.08 7.45 -17.44
C ALA A 268 2.96 6.41 -17.24
N GLY A 269 2.03 6.63 -16.30
CA GLY A 269 0.94 5.70 -15.99
C GLY A 269 -0.11 5.57 -17.09
N ASP A 270 -1.15 4.79 -16.84
CA ASP A 270 -2.24 4.52 -17.78
C ASP A 270 -2.92 5.85 -18.18
N PRO A 271 -2.97 6.20 -19.49
CA PRO A 271 -3.61 7.43 -19.95
C PRO A 271 -5.12 7.50 -19.68
N ASN A 272 -5.76 6.38 -19.31
CA ASN A 272 -7.16 6.34 -18.90
C ASN A 272 -7.34 6.46 -17.39
N SER A 273 -6.27 6.32 -16.60
CA SER A 273 -6.32 6.57 -15.17
C SER A 273 -6.51 8.05 -14.89
N GLN A 274 -7.29 8.36 -13.86
CA GLN A 274 -7.49 9.74 -13.44
C GLN A 274 -6.20 10.29 -12.83
N VAL A 275 -5.80 11.50 -13.24
CA VAL A 275 -4.66 12.22 -12.64
C VAL A 275 -4.89 12.52 -11.16
N GLY A 276 -6.13 12.50 -10.68
CA GLY A 276 -6.42 12.64 -9.24
C GLY A 276 -5.96 13.99 -8.69
N GLU A 277 -5.26 13.95 -7.56
CA GLU A 277 -4.79 15.13 -6.84
C GLU A 277 -3.35 15.54 -7.22
N GLU A 278 -2.78 15.01 -8.32
CA GLU A 278 -1.42 15.36 -8.72
C GLU A 278 -1.27 16.88 -8.98
N PRO A 279 -0.27 17.52 -8.36
CA PRO A 279 -0.16 18.97 -8.37
C PRO A 279 0.35 19.50 -9.71
N GLU A 280 -0.15 20.66 -10.12
CA GLU A 280 0.29 21.32 -11.35
C GLU A 280 1.77 21.78 -11.28
N PRO A 281 2.53 21.69 -12.41
CA PRO A 281 2.15 21.01 -13.65
C PRO A 281 2.16 19.47 -13.48
N ASN A 282 1.12 18.78 -13.96
CA ASN A 282 0.94 17.32 -13.85
C ASN A 282 0.85 16.59 -15.20
N GLY A 283 1.17 17.29 -16.30
CA GLY A 283 1.27 16.68 -17.64
C GLY A 283 -0.05 16.15 -18.23
N GLY A 284 -1.15 16.18 -17.47
CA GLY A 284 -2.41 15.55 -17.82
C GLY A 284 -2.36 14.02 -17.83
N ARG A 285 -1.36 13.38 -17.22
CA ARG A 285 -1.20 11.92 -17.18
C ARG A 285 -0.61 11.50 -15.84
N ILE A 286 -1.23 10.50 -15.20
CA ILE A 286 -0.84 10.06 -13.85
C ILE A 286 0.62 9.54 -13.81
N ASN A 287 1.32 9.82 -12.73
CA ASN A 287 2.60 9.19 -12.40
C ASN A 287 2.42 7.70 -12.06
N MET A 288 3.46 6.89 -12.29
CA MET A 288 3.51 5.53 -11.74
C MET A 288 3.96 5.54 -10.27
N GLY A 289 3.63 4.47 -9.54
CA GLY A 289 4.07 4.22 -8.16
C GLY A 289 3.11 4.76 -7.09
N ALA A 290 3.51 4.55 -5.83
CA ALA A 290 2.72 4.82 -4.62
C ALA A 290 2.08 6.22 -4.55
N TYR A 291 2.77 7.23 -5.09
CA TYR A 291 2.33 8.62 -5.03
C TYR A 291 1.57 9.08 -6.28
N GLY A 292 1.48 8.24 -7.33
CA GLY A 292 0.68 8.62 -8.50
C GLY A 292 -0.79 8.80 -8.13
N GLY A 293 -1.40 9.88 -8.62
CA GLY A 293 -2.77 10.28 -8.31
C GLY A 293 -2.93 11.03 -6.99
N THR A 294 -1.86 11.27 -6.23
CA THR A 294 -1.93 11.91 -4.91
C THR A 294 -1.39 13.35 -4.91
N ALA A 295 -1.70 14.10 -3.86
CA ALA A 295 -1.22 15.48 -3.67
C ALA A 295 0.30 15.60 -3.49
N GLU A 296 0.98 14.48 -3.24
CA GLU A 296 2.43 14.40 -3.03
C GLU A 296 3.17 13.93 -4.29
N ALA A 297 2.45 13.66 -5.38
CA ALA A 297 3.06 13.22 -6.63
C ALA A 297 4.02 14.27 -7.21
N SER A 298 5.13 13.80 -7.77
CA SER A 298 6.11 14.67 -8.40
C SER A 298 5.55 15.38 -9.63
N LYS A 299 5.95 16.64 -9.81
CA LYS A 299 5.45 17.50 -10.88
C LYS A 299 6.11 17.17 -12.22
N SER A 300 5.39 17.43 -13.29
CA SER A 300 5.83 17.27 -14.67
C SER A 300 6.76 18.38 -15.13
N ILE A 301 7.49 18.13 -16.22
CA ILE A 301 8.35 19.13 -16.88
C ILE A 301 7.58 20.04 -17.85
#